data_AF-A0A940VSJ2-F1
#
_entry.id   AF-A0A940VSJ2-F1
#
_cell.length_a   1.000
_cell.length_b   1.000
_cell.length_c   1.000
_cell.angle_alpha   90.00
_cell.angle_beta   90.00
_cell.angle_gamma   90.00
#
_symmetry.space_group_name_H-M   'P 1'
#
loop_
_entity.id
_entity.type
_entity.pdbx_description
1 polymer ?
#
loop_
_entity_poly.entity_id
_entity_poly.type
_entity_poly.pdbx_seq_one_letter_code
_entity_poly.pdbx_strand_id
1 'polypeptide(L)' 'MEKSLLLARISKLAALAHSEDLHQYSLSEQAISEIRATLETLSEEYVATYC' A
#
# COMPACT_ATOMS: atom_id res chain seq x y z
N MET A 1 -5.44 14.12 4.97
CA MET A 1 -4.37 13.43 5.75
C MET A 1 -3.19 14.39 5.86
N GLU A 2 -2.29 14.29 6.84
CA GLU A 2 -1.03 15.06 6.78
C GLU A 2 -0.03 14.36 5.83
N LYS A 3 0.81 15.12 5.10
CA LYS A 3 1.76 14.59 4.10
C LYS A 3 2.63 13.46 4.65
N SER A 4 3.18 13.65 5.86
CA SER A 4 4.01 12.66 6.56
C SER A 4 3.24 11.39 6.92
N LEU A 5 1.98 11.54 7.34
CA LEU A 5 1.11 10.43 7.70
C LEU A 5 0.75 9.59 6.47
N LEU A 6 0.43 10.24 5.35
CA LEU A 6 0.12 9.57 4.09
C LEU A 6 1.33 8.81 3.57
N LEU A 7 2.51 9.45 3.57
CA LEU A 7 3.76 8.80 3.17
C LEU A 7 4.09 7.60 4.07
N ALA A 8 3.96 7.73 5.40
CA ALA A 8 4.19 6.64 6.33
C ALA A 8 3.23 5.46 6.10
N ARG A 9 1.98 5.75 5.74
CA ARG A 9 0.98 4.73 5.40
C ARG A 9 1.32 4.00 4.11
N ILE A 10 1.73 4.73 3.07
CA ILE A 10 2.21 4.17 1.81
C ILE A 10 3.43 3.27 2.06
N SER A 11 4.42 3.73 2.82
CA SER A 11 5.62 2.93 3.11
C SER A 11 5.31 1.63 3.83
N LYS A 12 4.41 1.65 4.82
CA LYS A 12 3.98 0.44 5.53
C LYS A 12 3.25 -0.53 4.61
N LEU A 13 2.35 -0.02 3.78
CA LEU A 13 1.57 -0.84 2.86
C LEU A 13 2.44 -1.42 1.74
N ALA A 14 3.44 -0.66 1.26
CA ALA A 14 4.42 -1.14 0.30
C ALA A 14 5.31 -2.25 0.89
N ALA A 15 5.73 -2.12 2.14
CA ALA A 15 6.48 -3.18 2.83
C ALA A 15 5.65 -4.46 2.97
N LEU A 16 4.35 -4.33 3.24
CA LEU A 16 3.43 -5.47 3.30
C LEU A 16 3.23 -6.09 1.92
N ALA A 17 2.83 -5.30 0.91
CA ALA A 17 2.48 -5.76 -0.43
C ALA A 17 3.64 -6.46 -1.17
N HIS A 18 4.89 -6.09 -0.84
CA HIS A 18 6.10 -6.67 -1.42
C HIS A 18 6.83 -7.64 -0.47
N SER A 19 6.26 -7.94 0.70
CA SER A 19 6.85 -8.94 1.59
C SER A 19 6.74 -10.33 0.96
N GLU A 20 7.83 -11.07 0.93
CA GLU A 20 7.85 -12.48 0.54
C GLU A 20 6.98 -13.34 1.48
N ASP A 21 6.78 -12.87 2.72
CA ASP A 21 5.93 -13.52 3.72
C ASP A 21 4.43 -13.32 3.45
N LEU A 22 4.03 -12.44 2.51
CA LEU A 22 2.62 -12.19 2.24
C LEU A 22 1.88 -13.48 1.82
N HIS A 23 2.58 -14.37 1.13
CA HIS A 23 2.09 -15.71 0.77
C HIS A 23 1.92 -16.65 1.98
N GLN A 24 2.61 -16.40 3.10
CA GLN A 24 2.52 -17.21 4.32
C GLN A 24 1.24 -16.92 5.12
N TYR A 25 0.64 -15.73 4.95
CA TYR A 25 -0.57 -15.33 5.67
C TYR A 25 -1.87 -15.98 5.14
N SER A 26 -1.77 -16.93 4.20
CA SER A 26 -2.92 -17.61 3.58
C SER A 26 -3.97 -16.64 3.02
N LEU A 27 -3.51 -15.48 2.53
CA LEU A 27 -4.39 -14.50 1.91
C LEU A 27 -4.83 -15.02 0.55
N SER A 28 -6.10 -14.77 0.19
CA SER A 28 -6.56 -15.03 -1.16
C SER A 28 -5.82 -14.11 -2.14
N GLU A 29 -5.65 -14.56 -3.39
CA GLU A 29 -5.09 -13.72 -4.45
C GLU A 29 -5.88 -12.41 -4.62
N GLN A 30 -7.18 -12.46 -4.39
CA GLN A 30 -8.05 -11.28 -4.40
C GLN A 30 -7.67 -10.28 -3.29
N ALA A 31 -7.43 -10.74 -2.06
CA ALA A 31 -6.99 -9.86 -0.98
C ALA A 31 -5.60 -9.25 -1.26
N ILE A 32 -4.68 -10.03 -1.84
CA ILE A 32 -3.36 -9.51 -2.26
C ILE A 32 -3.51 -8.45 -3.36
N SER A 33 -4.40 -8.68 -4.31
CA SER A 33 -4.73 -7.74 -5.38
C SER A 33 -5.31 -6.43 -4.83
N GLU A 34 -6.24 -6.51 -3.87
CA GLU A 34 -6.82 -5.34 -3.21
C GLU A 34 -5.78 -4.52 -2.42
N ILE A 35 -4.85 -5.19 -1.74
CA ILE A 35 -3.73 -4.53 -1.04
C ILE A 35 -2.88 -3.71 -2.04
N ARG A 36 -2.57 -4.29 -3.20
CA ARG A 36 -1.79 -3.62 -4.25
C ARG A 36 -2.55 -2.45 -4.87
N ALA A 37 -3.82 -2.64 -5.20
CA ALA A 37 -4.67 -1.56 -5.74
C ALA A 37 -4.83 -0.39 -4.74
N THR A 38 -4.92 -0.71 -3.45
CA THR A 38 -4.97 0.31 -2.39
C THR A 38 -3.65 1.09 -2.29
N LEU A 39 -2.50 0.41 -2.42
CA LEU A 39 -1.20 1.05 -2.43
C LEU A 39 -1.05 2.02 -3.61
N GLU A 40 -1.53 1.62 -4.79
CA GLU A 40 -1.49 2.43 -6.00
C GLU A 40 -2.34 3.69 -5.84
N THR A 41 -3.59 3.53 -5.40
CA THR A 41 -4.51 4.66 -5.12
C THR A 41 -3.91 5.67 -4.14
N LEU A 42 -3.34 5.19 -3.02
CA LEU A 42 -2.73 6.09 -2.03
C LEU A 42 -1.48 6.80 -2.57
N SER A 43 -0.72 6.13 -3.43
CA SER A 43 0.46 6.71 -4.07
C SER A 43 0.07 7.81 -5.05
N GLU A 44 -0.98 7.58 -5.85
CA GLU A 44 -1.56 8.60 -6.73
C GLU A 44 -2.10 9.81 -5.95
N GLU A 45 -2.83 9.57 -4.85
CA GLU A 45 -3.32 10.63 -3.96
C GLU A 45 -2.16 11.47 -3.41
N TYR A 46 -1.08 10.83 -2.99
CA TYR A 46 0.10 11.52 -2.47
C TYR A 46 0.76 12.41 -3.52
N VAL A 47 0.94 11.89 -4.74
CA VAL A 47 1.50 12.67 -5.85
C VAL A 47 0.59 13.84 -6.19
N ALA A 48 -0.70 13.60 -6.40
CA ALA A 48 -1.67 14.63 -6.77
C ALA A 48 -1.81 15.75 -5.72
N THR A 49 -1.57 15.44 -4.44
CA THR A 49 -1.76 16.40 -3.34
C THR A 49 -0.46 17.11 -2.94
N TYR A 50 0.70 16.49 -3.12
CA TYR A 50 1.94 16.93 -2.46
C TYR A 50 3.22 16.98 -3.34
N CYS A 51 3.13 16.61 -4.62
CA CYS A 51 4.20 16.66 -5.60
C CYS A 51 3.81 17.57 -6.77
#